data_AF-A0A7C2LLH5-F1
#
_entry.id   AF-A0A7C2LLH5-F1
#
_cell.length_a   1.000
_cell.length_b   1.000
_cell.length_c   1.000
_cell.angle_alpha   90.00
_cell.angle_beta   90.00
_cell.angle_gamma   90.00
#
_symmetry.space_group_name_H-M   'P 1'
#
loop_
_entity.id
_entity.type
_entity.pdbx_description
1 polymer ?
#
loop_
_entity_poly.entity_id
_entity_poly.type
_entity_poly.pdbx_seq_one_letter_code
_entity_poly.pdbx_strand_id
1 'polypeptide(L)'
;MHKPELPFHKEDFFFNDREKRLFFLALKIVLGVVGVAVVVVIIAFVAGGAARSESTAMDLPNAQASPLGAVLNAETESGFTKPLGISAFLIPDDRLERVSPDHYIFREHVGVWTQEMVDRYWIRPSQIGLENLTRRNDKQIKELFESVK
;
A
#
# COMPACT_ATOMS: atom_id res chain seq x y z
N MET A 1 4.20 -55.71 -15.53
CA MET A 1 3.76 -54.57 -16.36
C MET A 1 4.76 -53.43 -16.16
N HIS A 2 5.71 -53.26 -17.07
CA HIS A 2 6.65 -52.13 -17.06
C HIS A 2 6.09 -50.99 -17.92
N LYS A 3 5.99 -49.79 -17.36
CA LYS A 3 5.73 -48.55 -18.12
C LYS A 3 7.03 -48.12 -18.79
N PRO A 4 7.03 -47.77 -20.09
CA PRO A 4 8.19 -47.17 -20.72
C PRO A 4 8.33 -45.72 -20.24
N GLU A 5 9.49 -45.37 -19.68
CA GLU A 5 9.88 -43.98 -19.45
C GLU A 5 10.32 -43.36 -20.79
N LEU A 6 9.67 -42.28 -21.20
CA LEU A 6 10.10 -41.47 -22.34
C LEU A 6 11.23 -40.54 -21.89
N PRO A 7 12.39 -40.53 -22.59
CA PRO A 7 13.48 -39.63 -22.26
C PRO A 7 13.14 -38.21 -22.70
N PHE A 8 12.82 -37.34 -21.74
CA PHE A 8 12.76 -35.90 -21.95
C PHE A 8 14.20 -35.35 -22.04
N HIS A 9 14.70 -35.11 -23.25
CA HIS A 9 15.98 -34.43 -23.44
C HIS A 9 15.81 -32.94 -23.14
N LYS A 10 16.44 -32.45 -22.07
CA LYS A 10 16.50 -31.02 -21.67
C LYS A 10 17.21 -30.13 -22.70
N GLU A 11 17.69 -30.71 -23.79
CA GLU A 11 18.52 -30.08 -24.81
C GLU A 11 17.71 -29.51 -25.99
N ASP A 12 16.42 -29.81 -26.09
CA ASP A 12 15.58 -29.22 -27.15
C ASP A 12 15.18 -27.76 -26.87
N PHE A 13 15.63 -27.20 -25.73
CA PHE A 13 15.51 -25.77 -25.40
C PHE A 13 16.69 -24.93 -25.89
N PHE A 14 17.45 -25.41 -26.86
CA PHE A 14 18.57 -24.63 -27.41
C PHE A 14 18.14 -23.75 -28.59
N PHE A 15 17.85 -22.49 -28.26
CA PHE A 15 18.11 -21.37 -29.16
C PHE A 15 19.55 -21.45 -29.69
N ASN A 16 19.74 -21.17 -30.97
CA ASN A 16 21.05 -21.09 -31.59
C ASN A 16 21.92 -20.07 -30.82
N ASP A 17 23.24 -20.26 -30.72
CA ASP A 17 24.09 -19.39 -29.87
C ASP A 17 24.05 -17.91 -30.27
N ARG A 18 23.67 -17.61 -31.52
CA ARG A 18 23.36 -16.24 -31.98
C ARG A 18 22.08 -15.68 -31.39
N GLU A 19 21.03 -16.50 -31.27
CA GLU A 19 19.72 -16.10 -30.73
C GLU A 19 19.78 -15.87 -29.22
N LYS A 20 20.58 -16.66 -28.48
CA LYS A 20 20.82 -16.42 -27.05
C LYS A 20 21.42 -15.04 -26.80
N ARG A 21 22.42 -14.63 -27.61
CA ARG A 21 23.04 -13.30 -27.48
C ARG A 21 22.05 -12.17 -27.73
N LEU A 22 21.21 -12.30 -28.75
CA LEU A 22 20.16 -11.33 -29.05
C LEU A 22 19.10 -11.27 -27.96
N PHE A 23 18.69 -12.42 -27.41
CA PHE A 23 17.73 -12.49 -26.31
C PHE A 23 18.24 -11.79 -25.06
N PHE A 24 19.48 -12.06 -24.63
CA PHE A 24 20.06 -11.39 -23.47
C PHE A 24 20.30 -9.89 -23.71
N LEU A 25 20.59 -9.48 -24.95
CA LEU A 25 20.70 -8.06 -25.30
C LEU A 25 19.33 -7.36 -25.18
N ALA A 26 18.28 -7.96 -25.74
CA ALA A 26 16.91 -7.45 -25.65
C ALA A 26 16.43 -7.37 -24.19
N LEU A 27 16.71 -8.40 -23.38
CA LEU A 27 16.36 -8.43 -21.97
C LEU A 27 17.02 -7.28 -21.19
N LYS A 28 18.31 -7.00 -21.44
CA LYS A 28 19.03 -5.88 -20.81
C LYS A 28 18.44 -4.52 -21.19
N ILE A 29 18.05 -4.35 -22.46
CA ILE A 29 17.42 -3.11 -22.94
C ILE A 29 16.06 -2.91 -22.25
N VAL A 30 15.22 -3.95 -22.21
CA VAL A 30 13.92 -3.89 -21.54
C VAL A 30 14.06 -3.55 -20.06
N LEU A 31 14.99 -4.23 -19.36
CA LEU A 31 15.22 -3.97 -17.94
C LEU A 31 15.70 -2.52 -17.69
N GLY A 32 16.57 -2.00 -18.57
CA GLY A 32 17.05 -0.61 -18.50
C GLY A 32 15.93 0.41 -18.71
N VAL A 33 15.07 0.21 -19.72
CA VAL A 33 13.95 1.13 -20.01
C VAL A 33 12.94 1.17 -18.86
N VAL A 34 12.60 0.01 -18.29
CA VAL A 34 11.69 -0.07 -17.14
C VAL A 34 12.28 0.66 -15.92
N GLY A 35 13.58 0.49 -15.65
CA GLY A 35 14.26 1.18 -14.57
C GLY A 35 14.18 2.71 -14.69
N VAL A 36 14.42 3.24 -15.90
CA VAL A 36 14.35 4.69 -16.16
C VAL A 36 12.92 5.21 -15.97
N ALA A 37 11.91 4.50 -16.46
CA ALA A 37 10.51 4.90 -16.34
C ALA A 37 10.08 5.03 -14.86
N VAL A 38 10.48 4.10 -14.01
CA VAL A 38 10.16 4.14 -12.57
C VAL A 38 10.76 5.38 -11.90
N VAL A 39 12.02 5.71 -12.21
CA VAL A 39 12.68 6.89 -11.65
C VAL A 39 11.97 8.18 -12.07
N VAL A 40 11.54 8.29 -13.33
CA VAL A 40 10.80 9.47 -13.83
C VAL A 40 9.47 9.64 -13.10
N VAL A 41 8.73 8.56 -12.83
CA VAL A 41 7.46 8.61 -12.08
C VAL A 41 7.67 9.11 -10.66
N ILE A 42 8.72 8.65 -9.98
CA ILE A 42 9.05 9.09 -8.62
C ILE A 42 9.35 10.60 -8.62
N ILE A 43 10.15 11.09 -9.56
CA ILE A 43 10.48 12.51 -9.68
C ILE A 43 9.24 13.36 -9.95
N ALA A 44 8.36 12.92 -10.86
CA ALA A 44 7.13 13.63 -11.19
C ALA A 44 6.19 13.73 -9.98
N PHE A 45 6.10 12.68 -9.15
CA PHE A 45 5.27 12.68 -7.96
C PHE A 45 5.79 13.66 -6.90
N VAL A 46 7.11 13.72 -6.71
CA VAL A 46 7.74 14.66 -5.76
C VAL A 46 7.59 16.10 -6.25
N ALA A 47 7.79 16.37 -7.54
CA ALA A 47 7.65 17.71 -8.11
C ALA A 47 6.18 18.20 -8.14
N GLY A 48 5.21 17.31 -8.38
CA GLY A 48 3.80 17.64 -8.46
C GLY A 48 3.14 18.00 -7.13
N GLY A 49 3.71 17.57 -6.00
CA GLY A 49 3.17 17.86 -4.66
C GLY A 49 3.35 19.31 -4.19
N ALA A 50 4.19 20.12 -4.86
CA ALA A 50 4.56 21.45 -4.36
C ALA A 50 3.70 22.62 -4.88
N ALA A 51 2.76 22.41 -5.80
CA ALA A 51 2.23 23.51 -6.64
C ALA A 51 0.77 23.96 -6.40
N ARG A 52 0.08 23.59 -5.30
CA ARG A 52 -1.32 24.03 -5.10
C ARG A 52 -1.68 24.35 -3.65
N SER A 53 -1.73 25.64 -3.31
CA SER A 53 -2.49 26.13 -2.16
C SER A 53 -2.79 27.62 -2.32
N GLU A 54 -3.98 27.99 -2.80
CA GLU A 54 -4.54 29.32 -2.55
C GLU A 54 -6.08 29.34 -2.62
N SER A 55 -6.67 30.11 -1.70
CA SER A 55 -8.05 30.63 -1.66
C SER A 55 -9.18 29.76 -1.10
N THR A 56 -9.63 30.06 0.13
CA THR A 56 -10.78 30.96 0.44
C THR A 56 -11.33 30.63 1.83
N ALA A 57 -11.30 31.60 2.76
CA ALA A 57 -11.94 31.54 4.06
C ALA A 57 -13.21 32.42 4.04
N MET A 58 -14.32 31.93 4.59
CA MET A 58 -15.45 32.78 4.96
C MET A 58 -16.04 32.31 6.30
N ASP A 59 -16.17 33.27 7.20
CA ASP A 59 -16.75 33.24 8.55
C ASP A 59 -18.16 32.65 8.62
N LEU A 60 -18.49 31.99 9.74
CA LEU A 60 -19.61 32.41 10.62
C LEU A 60 -19.62 31.63 11.96
N PRO A 61 -20.21 32.20 13.04
CA PRO A 61 -19.93 31.81 14.42
C PRO A 61 -21.08 31.05 15.14
N ASN A 62 -20.63 30.19 16.07
CA ASN A 62 -21.05 30.08 17.47
C ASN A 62 -22.53 29.81 17.83
N ALA A 63 -22.82 28.55 18.22
CA ALA A 63 -23.81 28.24 19.25
C ALA A 63 -23.34 27.01 20.06
N GLN A 64 -23.10 27.23 21.37
CA GLN A 64 -22.62 26.25 22.32
C GLN A 64 -23.72 25.26 22.74
N ALA A 65 -23.45 23.96 22.58
CA ALA A 65 -24.07 22.87 23.32
C ALA A 65 -23.01 21.78 23.61
N SER A 66 -22.80 21.48 24.90
CA SER A 66 -21.98 20.45 25.58
C SER A 66 -20.80 19.75 24.86
N PRO A 67 -19.59 19.73 25.47
CA PRO A 67 -18.30 19.47 24.81
C PRO A 67 -17.99 18.00 24.44
N LEU A 68 -18.81 17.02 24.82
CA LEU A 68 -18.51 15.60 24.56
C LEU A 68 -19.44 14.92 23.54
N GLY A 69 -20.67 15.41 23.38
CA GLY A 69 -21.63 14.89 22.39
C GLY A 69 -21.52 15.56 21.02
N ALA A 70 -20.96 16.77 20.96
CA ALA A 70 -20.69 17.50 19.71
C ALA A 70 -19.48 16.93 18.93
N VAL A 71 -18.57 16.20 19.58
CA VAL A 71 -17.37 15.66 18.92
C VAL A 71 -17.69 14.50 17.98
N LEU A 72 -18.76 13.74 18.26
CA LEU A 72 -19.08 12.53 17.50
C LEU A 72 -20.21 12.71 16.48
N ASN A 73 -21.06 13.74 16.65
CA ASN A 73 -22.24 13.95 15.81
C ASN A 73 -22.16 15.19 14.91
N ALA A 74 -20.99 15.83 14.80
CA ALA A 74 -20.67 16.65 13.64
C ALA A 74 -20.23 15.73 12.48
N GLU A 75 -21.17 14.92 11.98
CA GLU A 75 -21.12 14.62 10.55
C GLU A 75 -21.22 15.96 9.79
N THR A 76 -20.70 15.94 8.58
CA THR A 76 -20.91 16.94 7.51
C THR A 76 -19.92 18.13 7.50
N GLU A 77 -19.14 18.15 6.40
CA GLU A 77 -18.58 19.35 5.78
C GLU A 77 -17.57 20.17 6.59
N SER A 78 -16.35 19.64 6.68
CA SER A 78 -15.17 20.47 6.90
C SER A 78 -14.14 20.06 5.89
N GLY A 79 -13.92 20.93 4.90
CA GLY A 79 -12.92 20.73 3.87
C GLY A 79 -11.54 20.48 4.49
N PHE A 80 -11.09 19.23 4.46
CA PHE A 80 -9.68 18.89 4.58
C PHE A 80 -8.99 19.25 3.25
N THR A 81 -9.05 20.52 2.87
CA THR A 81 -8.27 21.12 1.78
C THR A 81 -6.93 21.66 2.26
N LYS A 82 -6.63 21.52 3.55
CA LYS A 82 -5.32 21.88 4.10
C LYS A 82 -4.45 20.63 4.21
N PRO A 83 -3.26 20.60 3.60
CA PRO A 83 -2.34 19.49 3.78
C PRO A 83 -2.04 19.33 5.26
N LEU A 84 -2.31 18.14 5.79
CA LEU A 84 -1.93 17.75 7.15
C LEU A 84 -0.40 17.81 7.20
N GLY A 85 0.13 18.89 7.78
CA GLY A 85 1.56 19.00 8.05
C GLY A 85 1.98 17.91 9.05
N ILE A 86 3.25 17.50 8.99
CA ILE A 86 3.82 16.49 9.90
C ILE A 86 3.58 16.86 11.37
N SER A 87 3.54 18.16 11.69
CA SER A 87 3.23 18.68 13.02
C SER A 87 1.85 18.29 13.56
N ALA A 88 0.87 17.97 12.69
CA ALA A 88 -0.43 17.47 13.13
C ALA A 88 -0.39 16.05 13.72
N PHE A 89 0.70 15.32 13.44
CA PHE A 89 0.96 13.99 13.99
C PHE A 89 1.95 14.02 15.16
N LEU A 90 2.58 15.16 15.43
CA LEU A 90 3.43 15.32 16.59
C LEU A 90 2.53 15.53 17.81
N ILE A 91 2.65 14.63 18.78
CA ILE A 91 2.03 14.80 20.08
C ILE A 91 2.75 15.97 20.75
N PRO A 92 2.05 17.05 21.15
CA PRO A 92 2.66 18.16 21.87
C PRO A 92 3.41 17.66 23.11
N ASP A 93 4.59 18.21 23.38
CA ASP A 93 5.48 17.72 24.45
C ASP A 93 4.82 17.77 25.84
N ASP A 94 3.95 18.76 26.07
CA ASP A 94 3.13 18.91 27.29
C ASP A 94 2.10 17.78 27.48
N ARG A 95 1.83 17.00 26.42
CA ARG A 95 0.92 15.85 26.45
C ARG A 95 1.64 14.51 26.52
N LEU A 96 2.95 14.45 26.23
CA LEU A 96 3.73 13.21 26.32
C LEU A 96 3.78 12.69 27.76
N GLU A 97 3.88 13.58 28.76
CA GLU A 97 3.89 13.19 30.18
C GLU A 97 2.55 12.59 30.67
N ARG A 98 1.44 12.86 29.97
CA ARG A 98 0.13 12.26 30.28
C ARG A 98 -0.09 10.89 29.66
N VAL A 99 0.69 10.53 28.63
CA VAL A 99 0.64 9.20 28.03
C VAL A 99 1.53 8.29 28.87
N SER A 100 1.07 7.96 30.08
CA SER A 100 1.69 6.89 30.86
C SER A 100 1.60 5.60 30.03
N PRO A 101 2.70 4.84 29.85
CA PRO A 101 2.68 3.52 29.21
C PRO A 101 1.70 2.54 29.87
N ASP A 102 1.33 2.83 31.13
CA ASP A 102 0.44 2.04 31.97
C ASP A 102 -1.04 2.43 31.82
N HIS A 103 -1.37 3.40 30.95
CA HIS A 103 -2.75 3.88 30.81
C HIS A 103 -3.72 2.84 30.23
N TYR A 104 -3.21 1.72 29.70
CA TYR A 104 -4.01 0.55 29.36
C TYR A 104 -4.06 -0.41 30.55
N ILE A 105 -4.86 -0.06 31.56
CA ILE A 105 -5.07 -0.81 32.82
C ILE A 105 -5.45 -2.30 32.57
N PHE A 106 -5.87 -2.66 31.35
CA PHE A 106 -6.37 -4.00 31.01
C PHE A 106 -5.56 -4.74 29.95
N ARG A 107 -4.39 -4.25 29.54
CA ARG A 107 -3.51 -5.00 28.63
C ARG A 107 -2.15 -5.17 29.25
N GLU A 108 -1.86 -6.38 29.69
CA GLU A 108 -0.50 -6.78 30.02
C GLU A 108 0.38 -6.63 28.77
N HIS A 109 1.47 -5.90 28.91
CA HIS A 109 2.47 -5.77 27.86
C HIS A 109 3.15 -7.13 27.67
N VAL A 110 2.83 -7.79 26.57
CA VAL A 110 3.47 -9.06 26.20
C VAL A 110 4.83 -8.74 25.56
N GLY A 111 5.90 -8.86 26.34
CA GLY A 111 7.27 -8.58 25.88
C GLY A 111 7.82 -9.58 24.86
N VAL A 112 7.25 -10.80 24.80
CA VAL A 112 7.69 -11.87 23.90
C VAL A 112 6.46 -12.60 23.34
N TRP A 113 6.43 -12.77 22.03
CA TRP A 113 5.38 -13.54 21.35
C TRP A 113 5.80 -15.00 21.25
N THR A 114 4.98 -15.91 21.75
CA THR A 114 5.19 -17.35 21.49
C THR A 114 4.75 -17.69 20.08
N GLN A 115 5.28 -18.79 19.54
CA GLN A 115 4.94 -19.23 18.19
C GLN A 115 3.43 -19.52 18.06
N GLU A 116 2.80 -20.07 19.09
CA GLU A 116 1.36 -20.33 19.14
C GLU A 116 0.53 -19.04 19.06
N MET A 117 1.00 -17.96 19.70
CA MET A 117 0.34 -16.64 19.63
C MET A 117 0.50 -16.02 18.24
N VAL A 118 1.68 -16.15 17.64
CA VAL A 118 1.93 -15.70 16.26
C VAL A 118 0.99 -16.46 15.32
N ASP A 119 0.94 -17.78 15.37
CA ASP A 119 0.12 -18.56 14.46
C ASP A 119 -1.39 -18.31 14.65
N ARG A 120 -1.83 -17.94 15.86
CA ARG A 120 -3.23 -17.62 16.16
C ARG A 120 -3.65 -16.21 15.74
N TYR A 121 -2.80 -15.22 15.97
CA TYR A 121 -3.20 -13.81 15.86
C TYR A 121 -2.50 -13.05 14.71
N TRP A 122 -1.40 -13.59 14.17
CA TRP A 122 -0.67 -12.97 13.08
C TRP A 122 -1.21 -13.40 11.73
N ILE A 123 -1.87 -12.47 11.03
CA ILE A 123 -2.27 -12.69 9.65
C ILE A 123 -1.03 -12.55 8.76
N ARG A 124 -0.73 -13.57 7.96
CA ARG A 124 0.45 -13.54 7.09
C ARG A 124 0.26 -12.46 6.02
N PRO A 125 1.17 -11.49 5.86
CA PRO A 125 1.03 -10.42 4.86
C PRO A 125 0.85 -10.95 3.44
N SER A 126 1.43 -12.11 3.12
CA SER A 126 1.26 -12.78 1.82
C SER A 126 -0.20 -13.15 1.54
N GLN A 127 -0.98 -13.52 2.55
CA GLN A 127 -2.40 -13.85 2.40
C GLN A 127 -3.21 -12.59 2.04
N ILE A 128 -2.93 -11.48 2.74
CA ILE A 128 -3.56 -10.18 2.47
C ILE A 128 -3.22 -9.69 1.06
N GLY A 129 -1.95 -9.83 0.65
CA GLY A 129 -1.50 -9.45 -0.69
C GLY A 129 -2.18 -10.28 -1.78
N LEU A 130 -2.24 -11.60 -1.61
CA LEU A 130 -2.86 -12.50 -2.56
C LEU A 130 -4.35 -12.23 -2.72
N GLU A 131 -5.08 -12.04 -1.61
CA GLU A 131 -6.52 -11.73 -1.67
C GLU A 131 -6.80 -10.43 -2.42
N ASN A 132 -6.00 -9.38 -2.17
CA ASN A 132 -6.13 -8.11 -2.86
C ASN A 132 -5.82 -8.22 -4.36
N LEU A 133 -4.79 -8.99 -4.73
CA LEU A 133 -4.43 -9.22 -6.13
C LEU A 133 -5.51 -10.00 -6.86
N THR A 134 -6.02 -11.08 -6.26
CA THR A 134 -7.12 -11.87 -6.83
C THR A 134 -8.36 -10.99 -7.04
N ARG A 135 -8.76 -10.22 -6.03
CA ARG A 135 -9.92 -9.31 -6.14
C ARG A 135 -9.76 -8.26 -7.24
N ARG A 136 -8.56 -7.72 -7.42
CA ARG A 136 -8.26 -6.76 -8.50
C ARG A 136 -8.29 -7.42 -9.87
N ASN A 137 -7.70 -8.60 -10.01
CA ASN A 137 -7.72 -9.37 -11.25
C ASN A 137 -9.15 -9.70 -11.67
N ASP A 138 -9.97 -10.21 -10.74
CA ASP A 138 -11.38 -10.54 -11.02
C ASP A 138 -12.16 -9.30 -11.50
N LYS A 139 -11.92 -8.15 -10.87
CA LYS A 139 -12.52 -6.89 -11.28
C LYS A 139 -12.10 -6.47 -12.68
N GLN A 140 -10.81 -6.54 -12.98
CA GLN A 140 -10.28 -6.19 -14.31
C GLN A 140 -10.79 -7.13 -15.40
N ILE A 141 -10.87 -8.43 -15.12
CA ILE A 141 -11.43 -9.41 -16.05
C ILE A 141 -12.90 -9.07 -16.34
N LYS A 142 -13.68 -8.75 -15.31
CA LYS A 142 -15.09 -8.36 -15.48
C LYS A 142 -15.23 -7.09 -16.31
N GLU A 143 -14.45 -6.06 -16.03
CA GLU A 143 -14.44 -4.79 -16.79
C GLU A 143 -14.07 -5.04 -18.27
N LEU A 144 -13.10 -5.90 -18.54
CA LEU A 144 -12.74 -6.30 -19.91
C LEU A 144 -13.90 -6.97 -20.63
N PHE A 145 -14.57 -7.94 -20.01
CA PHE A 145 -15.72 -8.61 -20.62
C PHE A 145 -16.93 -7.70 -20.82
N GLU A 146 -17.15 -6.73 -19.93
CA GLU A 146 -18.19 -5.72 -20.10
C GLU A 146 -17.88 -4.75 -21.25
N SER A 147 -16.60 -4.43 -21.49
CA SER A 147 -16.17 -3.51 -22.56
C SER A 147 -16.25 -4.09 -23.98
N VAL A 148 -16.34 -5.41 -24.13
CA VAL A 148 -16.40 -6.11 -25.44
C VAL A 148 -17.85 -6.36 -25.90
N LYS A 149 -18.85 -6.13 -25.05
CA LYS A 149 -20.27 -6.14 -25.42
C LYS A 149 -20.71 -4.79 -25.96
#